data_AF-A0A2S4KRF3-F1
#
_entry.id   AF-A0A2S4KRF3-F1
#
_cell.length_a   1.000
_cell.length_b   1.000
_cell.length_c   1.000
_cell.angle_alpha   90.00
_cell.angle_beta   90.00
_cell.angle_gamma   90.00
#
_symmetry.space_group_name_H-M   'P 1'
#
loop_
_entity.id
_entity.type
_entity.pdbx_description
1 polymer ?
#
loop_
_entity_poly.entity_id
_entity_poly.type
_entity_poly.pdbx_seq_one_letter_code
_entity_poly.pdbx_strand_id
1 'polypeptide(L)'
;MASLFRTFSLPARIIGSRQSIGAFAGMSSSPATSWVPSLFANGASGWLAPVTRTIGGGFMQQTRGMKVHSSVKKRCEHCKVVRRKAGKRHNGYLYIICKSNPRHKQRQS
;
A
#
# COMPACT_ATOMS: atom_id res chain seq x y z
N MET A 1 41.31 -29.60 -33.14
CA MET A 1 41.68 -28.20 -33.41
C MET A 1 40.86 -27.70 -34.58
N ALA A 2 39.77 -26.97 -34.33
CA ALA A 2 39.12 -26.12 -35.32
C ALA A 2 38.12 -25.22 -34.59
N SER A 3 38.58 -23.99 -34.38
CA SER A 3 37.87 -22.85 -33.81
C SER A 3 36.76 -22.37 -34.75
N LEU A 4 35.53 -22.30 -34.27
CA LEU A 4 34.47 -21.51 -34.92
C LEU A 4 33.87 -20.55 -33.89
N PHE A 5 34.58 -19.43 -33.71
CA PHE A 5 34.11 -18.26 -32.99
C PHE A 5 32.90 -17.68 -33.74
N ARG A 6 31.70 -17.80 -33.15
CA ARG A 6 30.51 -17.09 -33.61
C ARG A 6 30.48 -15.69 -32.99
N THR A 7 31.17 -14.76 -33.64
CA THR A 7 30.99 -13.32 -33.42
C THR A 7 29.76 -12.85 -34.20
N PHE A 8 28.68 -12.52 -33.50
CA PHE A 8 27.56 -11.77 -34.07
C PHE A 8 27.18 -10.59 -33.17
N SER A 9 27.81 -9.45 -33.47
CA SER A 9 27.23 -8.11 -33.66
C SER A 9 26.15 -7.62 -32.67
N LEU A 10 26.54 -6.69 -31.79
CA LEU A 10 25.61 -5.79 -31.07
C LEU A 10 25.06 -4.71 -32.03
N PRO A 11 23.76 -4.39 -32.03
CA PRO A 11 23.29 -3.11 -32.54
C PRO A 11 23.39 -2.03 -31.45
N ALA A 12 24.33 -1.11 -31.64
CA ALA A 12 24.28 0.20 -31.01
C ALA A 12 23.08 0.97 -31.58
N ARG A 13 22.13 1.40 -30.73
CA ARG A 13 21.15 2.42 -31.12
C ARG A 13 21.09 3.58 -30.12
N ILE A 14 21.81 4.63 -30.53
CA ILE A 14 21.45 6.05 -30.60
C ILE A 14 20.79 6.67 -29.36
N ILE A 15 21.61 7.48 -28.68
CA ILE A 15 21.26 8.50 -27.70
C ILE A 15 20.34 9.53 -28.38
N GLY A 16 19.07 9.54 -27.98
CA GLY A 16 18.07 10.53 -28.38
C GLY A 16 18.19 11.81 -27.55
N SER A 17 18.08 12.94 -28.25
CA SER A 17 18.41 14.30 -27.87
C SER A 17 17.71 14.86 -26.63
N ARG A 18 18.56 15.44 -25.78
CA ARG A 18 18.35 16.60 -24.92
C ARG A 18 17.46 17.66 -25.60
N GLN A 19 16.32 17.97 -25.00
CA GLN A 19 15.74 19.31 -25.09
C GLN A 19 15.33 19.75 -23.68
N SER A 20 15.58 21.01 -23.45
CA SER A 20 15.75 21.66 -22.17
C SER A 20 14.98 22.98 -22.22
N ILE A 21 14.44 23.37 -21.06
CA ILE A 21 14.11 24.74 -20.64
C ILE A 21 12.73 25.29 -21.03
N GLY A 22 12.06 25.85 -20.02
CA GLY A 22 10.96 26.82 -20.11
C GLY A 22 9.61 26.24 -19.68
N ALA A 23 8.88 26.72 -18.67
CA ALA A 23 8.94 28.00 -18.00
C ALA A 23 8.50 27.89 -16.54
N PHE A 24 9.25 28.59 -15.69
CA PHE A 24 8.87 28.99 -14.35
C PHE A 24 7.99 30.24 -14.48
N ALA A 25 6.76 30.17 -14.00
CA ALA A 25 5.92 31.32 -13.63
C ALA A 25 4.80 30.74 -12.78
N GLY A 26 4.83 30.91 -11.46
CA GLY A 26 4.20 32.04 -10.78
C GLY A 26 2.85 31.53 -10.21
N MET A 27 2.40 31.82 -9.00
CA MET A 27 2.78 32.81 -8.01
C MET A 27 2.30 32.32 -6.64
N SER A 28 2.91 32.89 -5.59
CA SER A 28 2.40 33.14 -4.23
C SER A 28 0.90 32.87 -3.99
N SER A 29 0.47 32.33 -2.85
CA SER A 29 0.67 32.95 -1.53
C SER A 29 0.41 32.00 -0.35
N SER A 30 1.20 32.22 0.68
CA SER A 30 1.23 31.61 2.01
C SER A 30 -0.01 31.93 2.89
N PRO A 31 -0.14 31.28 4.08
CA PRO A 31 -1.41 30.89 4.68
C PRO A 31 -1.99 31.93 5.66
N ALA A 32 -3.31 31.93 5.76
CA ALA A 32 -4.12 32.57 6.79
C ALA A 32 -5.40 31.71 6.86
N THR A 33 -5.99 31.32 7.98
CA THR A 33 -6.04 31.97 9.28
C THR A 33 -6.59 30.95 10.28
N SER A 34 -6.13 31.08 11.52
CA SER A 34 -6.85 30.79 12.77
C SER A 34 -7.36 29.36 13.02
N TRP A 35 -6.62 28.71 13.91
CA TRP A 35 -7.17 27.78 14.89
C TRP A 35 -8.24 28.50 15.73
N VAL A 36 -9.46 27.95 15.77
CA VAL A 36 -10.39 28.22 16.86
C VAL A 36 -11.06 26.89 17.24
N PRO A 37 -10.63 26.23 18.33
CA PRO A 37 -11.48 25.25 19.00
C PRO A 37 -12.49 26.03 19.84
N SER A 38 -13.73 26.11 19.37
CA SER A 38 -14.85 26.63 20.16
C SER A 38 -15.14 25.67 21.30
N LEU A 39 -14.55 25.96 22.46
CA LEU A 39 -14.90 25.39 23.74
C LEU A 39 -16.29 25.90 24.16
N PHE A 40 -17.13 24.97 24.62
CA PHE A 40 -18.38 25.16 25.37
C PHE A 40 -19.56 25.86 24.67
N ALA A 41 -20.53 25.02 24.28
CA ALA A 41 -21.92 25.29 24.60
C ALA A 41 -22.59 23.98 25.04
N ASN A 42 -22.69 23.83 26.36
CA ASN A 42 -23.63 22.92 27.00
C ASN A 42 -25.04 23.33 26.57
N GLY A 43 -25.74 22.42 25.90
CA GLY A 43 -27.15 22.54 25.55
C GLY A 43 -27.81 21.19 25.78
N ALA A 44 -28.07 20.88 27.05
CA ALA A 44 -28.89 19.75 27.45
C ALA A 44 -30.36 20.07 27.12
N SER A 45 -30.92 19.43 26.09
CA SER A 45 -32.38 19.31 25.93
C SER A 45 -32.73 18.24 24.87
N GLY A 46 -33.44 17.21 25.33
CA GLY A 46 -33.93 16.08 24.52
C GLY A 46 -32.80 15.12 24.14
N TRP A 47 -32.91 13.80 24.22
CA TRP A 47 -34.00 12.98 23.77
C TRP A 47 -34.03 11.71 24.66
N LEU A 48 -35.04 11.58 25.51
CA LEU A 48 -35.41 10.28 26.07
C LEU A 48 -36.19 9.51 25.01
N ALA A 49 -35.47 8.81 24.15
CA ALA A 49 -36.03 7.73 23.34
C ALA A 49 -35.35 6.43 23.77
N PRO A 50 -36.08 5.44 24.33
CA PRO A 50 -35.54 4.10 24.47
C PRO A 50 -35.39 3.52 23.07
N VAL A 51 -34.18 3.64 22.51
CA VAL A 51 -33.79 2.88 21.33
C VAL A 51 -33.74 1.42 21.76
N THR A 52 -34.87 0.72 21.62
CA THR A 52 -34.92 -0.74 21.48
C THR A 52 -34.25 -1.08 20.16
N ARG A 53 -32.92 -0.99 20.15
CA ARG A 53 -32.08 -1.56 19.11
C ARG A 53 -32.20 -3.07 19.25
N THR A 54 -33.14 -3.62 18.48
CA THR A 54 -33.18 -5.02 18.10
C THR A 54 -31.76 -5.49 17.82
N ILE A 55 -31.27 -6.44 18.63
CA ILE A 55 -29.99 -7.12 18.45
C ILE A 55 -30.17 -8.09 17.27
N GLY A 56 -30.36 -7.52 16.08
CA GLY A 56 -30.25 -8.19 14.79
C GLY A 56 -28.87 -7.94 14.20
N GLY A 57 -27.83 -8.03 15.03
CA GLY A 57 -26.45 -7.90 14.62
C GLY A 57 -26.01 -9.14 13.86
N GLY A 58 -26.41 -9.27 12.60
CA GLY A 58 -25.77 -10.20 11.69
C GLY A 58 -24.27 -9.89 11.69
N PHE A 59 -23.47 -10.81 12.25
CA PHE A 59 -22.01 -10.75 12.22
C PHE A 59 -21.55 -10.87 10.77
N MET A 60 -21.62 -9.77 10.02
CA MET A 60 -20.92 -9.64 8.75
C MET A 60 -19.44 -9.65 9.08
N GLN A 61 -18.85 -10.85 9.03
CA GLN A 61 -17.46 -11.07 9.34
C GLN A 61 -16.62 -10.23 8.39
N GLN A 62 -16.11 -9.09 8.89
CA GLN A 62 -15.27 -8.20 8.13
C GLN A 62 -14.12 -9.01 7.54
N THR A 63 -14.06 -9.09 6.21
CA THR A 63 -12.95 -9.75 5.53
C THR A 63 -11.71 -8.90 5.73
N ARG A 64 -11.01 -9.13 6.85
CA ARG A 64 -9.78 -8.42 7.21
C ARG A 64 -8.76 -8.58 6.07
N GLY A 65 -8.26 -7.44 5.60
CA GLY A 65 -7.21 -7.36 4.58
C GLY A 65 -5.84 -7.88 5.04
N MET A 66 -4.81 -7.62 4.25
CA MET A 66 -3.44 -8.08 4.49
C MET A 66 -2.70 -7.19 5.50
N LYS A 67 -2.03 -7.77 6.51
CA LYS A 67 -1.31 -7.00 7.54
C LYS A 67 0.18 -6.85 7.21
N VAL A 68 0.75 -5.66 7.35
CA VAL A 68 2.18 -5.42 7.13
C VAL A 68 2.94 -5.57 8.44
N HIS A 69 4.04 -6.32 8.42
CA HIS A 69 4.94 -6.55 9.56
C HIS A 69 6.41 -6.45 9.10
N SER A 70 7.32 -6.06 9.99
CA SER A 70 8.76 -6.03 9.68
C SER A 70 9.38 -7.42 9.55
N SER A 71 8.91 -8.37 10.37
CA SER A 71 9.27 -9.78 10.29
C SER A 71 8.03 -10.64 10.08
N VAL A 72 8.16 -11.62 9.19
CA VAL A 72 7.03 -12.42 8.71
C VAL A 72 7.30 -13.89 9.04
N LYS A 73 6.43 -14.49 9.86
CA LYS A 73 6.54 -15.88 10.35
C LYS A 73 5.27 -16.69 10.04
N LYS A 74 5.44 -17.97 9.72
CA LYS A 74 4.31 -18.90 9.51
C LYS A 74 3.60 -19.14 10.84
N ARG A 75 2.26 -19.04 10.84
CA ARG A 75 1.41 -19.32 12.02
C ARG A 75 0.71 -20.67 11.95
N CYS A 76 0.73 -21.29 10.78
CA CYS A 76 -0.03 -22.48 10.45
C CYS A 76 0.72 -23.32 9.42
N GLU A 77 0.41 -24.60 9.34
CA GLU A 77 0.93 -25.53 8.33
C GLU A 77 0.50 -25.18 6.90
N HIS A 78 -0.69 -24.60 6.72
CA HIS A 78 -1.19 -24.12 5.42
C HIS A 78 -0.57 -22.80 4.95
N CYS A 79 0.29 -22.18 5.77
CA CYS A 79 0.84 -20.86 5.53
C CYS A 79 2.09 -20.97 4.63
N LYS A 80 2.02 -20.42 3.42
CA LYS A 80 3.10 -20.47 2.43
C LYS A 80 3.83 -19.13 2.35
N VAL A 81 5.15 -19.19 2.28
CA VAL A 81 6.03 -18.03 2.09
C VAL A 81 6.27 -17.87 0.59
N VAL A 82 5.98 -16.68 0.07
CA VAL A 82 6.12 -16.37 -1.37
C VAL A 82 6.71 -14.97 -1.54
N ARG A 83 7.68 -14.81 -2.43
CA ARG A 83 8.17 -13.50 -2.87
C ARG A 83 7.37 -13.04 -4.09
N ARG A 84 6.90 -11.80 -4.07
CA ARG A 84 6.14 -11.19 -5.18
C ARG A 84 6.63 -9.77 -5.43
N LYS A 85 6.30 -9.23 -6.61
CA LYS A 85 6.78 -7.92 -7.07
C LYS A 85 8.30 -7.83 -7.12
N ALA A 86 8.95 -8.88 -7.62
CA ALA A 86 10.38 -8.82 -7.93
C ALA A 86 10.56 -8.20 -9.32
N GLY A 87 11.62 -7.42 -9.51
CA GLY A 87 11.96 -6.81 -10.78
C GLY A 87 13.47 -6.75 -10.97
N LYS A 88 13.94 -6.26 -12.13
CA LYS A 88 15.38 -6.18 -12.43
C LYS A 88 16.17 -5.33 -11.41
N ARG A 89 15.50 -4.39 -10.74
CA ARG A 89 16.11 -3.45 -9.79
C ARG A 89 15.92 -3.83 -8.31
N HIS A 90 15.04 -4.78 -7.98
CA HIS A 90 14.71 -5.10 -6.59
C HIS A 90 14.22 -6.55 -6.40
N ASN A 91 14.54 -7.13 -5.25
CA ASN A 91 14.24 -8.52 -4.90
C ASN A 91 12.77 -8.80 -4.54
N GLY A 92 11.93 -7.76 -4.47
CA GLY A 92 10.52 -7.84 -4.14
C GLY A 92 10.22 -7.98 -2.65
N TYR A 93 8.94 -8.17 -2.31
CA TYR A 93 8.48 -8.31 -0.94
C TYR A 93 8.13 -9.76 -0.60
N LEU A 94 8.33 -10.13 0.66
CA LEU A 94 7.98 -11.44 1.18
C LEU A 94 6.55 -11.40 1.73
N TYR A 95 5.73 -12.34 1.27
CA TYR A 95 4.33 -12.48 1.65
C TYR A 95 4.09 -13.83 2.33
N ILE A 96 3.17 -13.84 3.29
CA ILE A 96 2.52 -15.07 3.74
C ILE A 96 1.12 -15.11 3.18
N ILE A 97 0.84 -16.20 2.46
CA ILE A 97 -0.49 -16.56 1.99
C ILE A 97 -0.99 -17.77 2.76
N CYS A 98 -2.27 -17.76 3.10
CA CYS A 98 -2.95 -18.89 3.71
C CYS A 98 -4.31 -19.04 3.03
N LYS A 99 -4.66 -20.27 2.65
CA LYS A 99 -5.96 -20.61 2.06
C LYS A 99 -7.02 -20.87 3.14
N SER A 100 -6.61 -21.53 4.23
CA SER A 100 -7.50 -21.93 5.33
C SER A 100 -7.99 -20.74 6.16
N ASN A 101 -7.11 -19.79 6.49
CA ASN A 101 -7.48 -18.64 7.33
C ASN A 101 -6.95 -17.30 6.77
N PRO A 102 -7.83 -16.33 6.44
CA PRO A 102 -7.43 -15.03 5.93
C PRO A 102 -6.68 -14.15 6.95
N ARG A 103 -6.80 -14.42 8.26
CA ARG A 103 -6.10 -13.65 9.32
C ARG A 103 -4.58 -13.83 9.29
N HIS A 104 -4.08 -14.84 8.60
CA HIS A 104 -2.64 -15.11 8.49
C HIS A 104 -1.98 -14.38 7.32
N LYS A 105 -2.74 -13.68 6.48
CA LYS A 105 -2.22 -12.92 5.33
C LYS A 105 -1.34 -11.76 5.79
N GLN A 106 -0.04 -11.83 5.49
CA GLN A 106 0.95 -10.84 5.92
C GLN A 106 1.90 -10.42 4.80
N ARG A 107 2.42 -9.19 4.86
CA ARG A 107 3.46 -8.65 3.96
C ARG A 107 4.64 -8.14 4.78
N GLN A 108 5.86 -8.39 4.32
CA GLN A 108 7.06 -7.77 4.86
C GLN A 108 7.17 -6.32 4.38
N SER A 109 7.30 -5.37 5.31
CA SER A 109 7.61 -3.96 5.00
C SER A 109 8.97 -3.84 4.33
#